data_AF-A0A1D6N8X8-F1
#
_entry.id   AF-A0A1D6N8X8-F1
#
_cell.length_a   1.000
_cell.length_b   1.000
_cell.length_c   1.000
_cell.angle_alpha   90.00
_cell.angle_beta   90.00
_cell.angle_gamma   90.00
#
_symmetry.space_group_name_H-M   'P 1'
#
loop_
_entity.id
_entity.type
_entity.pdbx_description
1 polymer ?
#
loop_
_entity_poly.entity_id
_entity_poly.type
_entity_poly.pdbx_seq_one_letter_code
_entity_poly.pdbx_strand_id
1 'polypeptide(L)'
;MDFLQEQSVETTVAVAVAVAAVAAGGAFLLLRSRKPKGCLDPENFRKFKLVEKKQISHNVARFKFALPTPTSVLGLPIGQHISCRGQDATGEEVIKPYTPTTLDSDLGYFELVIKMYPQGRMSHHFREMKVGDYLSVKGPKGRFKYHVGQVRAFGMLAGGSGITPMFQVTFNPELYIAIDHATKRFISK
;
A
#
# COMPACT_ATOMS: atom_id res chain seq x y z
N MET A 1 -43.18 -49.78 14.03
CA MET A 1 -42.33 -49.39 12.89
C MET A 1 -41.68 -48.03 13.13
N ASP A 2 -41.72 -47.54 14.38
CA ASP A 2 -41.45 -46.15 14.75
C ASP A 2 -39.98 -45.91 15.13
N PHE A 3 -39.29 -46.94 15.63
CA PHE A 3 -37.87 -46.88 16.03
C PHE A 3 -36.91 -46.64 14.85
N LEU A 4 -37.20 -47.20 13.68
CA LEU A 4 -36.41 -46.96 12.46
C LEU A 4 -36.64 -45.55 11.90
N GLN A 5 -37.81 -44.97 12.17
CA GLN A 5 -38.15 -43.62 11.73
C GLN A 5 -37.48 -42.57 12.61
N GLU A 6 -37.43 -42.78 13.93
CA GLU A 6 -36.69 -41.90 14.86
C GLU A 6 -35.18 -41.88 14.58
N GLN A 7 -34.54 -43.03 14.35
CA GLN A 7 -33.12 -43.07 13.98
C GLN A 7 -32.82 -42.33 12.66
N SER A 8 -33.74 -42.38 11.69
CA SER A 8 -33.57 -41.67 10.41
C SER A 8 -33.63 -40.15 10.58
N VAL A 9 -34.45 -39.65 11.50
CA VAL A 9 -34.61 -38.22 11.78
C VAL A 9 -33.38 -37.68 12.53
N GLU A 10 -32.89 -38.38 13.56
CA GLU A 10 -31.68 -37.97 14.28
C GLU A 10 -30.46 -37.90 13.36
N THR A 11 -30.30 -38.90 12.48
CA THR A 11 -29.18 -38.93 11.52
C THR A 11 -29.30 -37.79 10.51
N THR A 12 -30.50 -37.47 10.05
CA THR A 12 -30.74 -36.36 9.11
C THR A 12 -30.45 -35.01 9.74
N VAL A 13 -30.85 -34.80 11.00
CA VAL A 13 -30.55 -33.57 11.76
C VAL A 13 -29.06 -33.43 12.01
N ALA A 14 -28.37 -34.51 12.40
CA ALA A 14 -26.93 -34.49 12.63
C ALA A 14 -26.15 -34.13 11.35
N VAL A 15 -26.54 -34.69 10.20
CA VAL A 15 -25.93 -34.37 8.89
C VAL A 15 -26.22 -32.92 8.51
N ALA A 16 -27.45 -32.43 8.70
CA ALA A 16 -27.80 -31.04 8.39
C ALA A 16 -26.99 -30.03 9.22
N VAL A 17 -26.81 -30.30 10.52
CA VAL A 17 -25.98 -29.46 11.42
C VAL A 17 -24.51 -29.50 11.00
N ALA A 18 -23.97 -30.67 10.65
CA ALA A 18 -22.60 -30.80 10.18
C ALA A 18 -22.38 -30.02 8.87
N VAL A 19 -23.30 -30.10 7.92
CA VAL A 19 -23.23 -29.35 6.65
C VAL A 19 -23.30 -27.85 6.90
N ALA A 20 -24.20 -27.39 7.78
CA ALA A 20 -24.31 -25.97 8.14
C ALA A 20 -23.02 -25.44 8.80
N ALA A 21 -22.42 -26.23 9.70
CA ALA A 21 -21.17 -25.86 10.37
C ALA A 21 -19.99 -25.78 9.38
N VAL A 22 -19.89 -26.72 8.44
CA VAL A 22 -18.86 -26.69 7.38
C VAL A 22 -19.06 -25.51 6.44
N ALA A 23 -20.30 -25.21 6.04
CA ALA A 23 -20.62 -24.06 5.19
C ALA A 23 -20.31 -22.73 5.89
N ALA A 24 -20.69 -22.58 7.16
CA ALA A 24 -20.39 -21.40 7.96
C ALA A 24 -18.89 -21.24 8.20
N GLY A 25 -18.18 -22.33 8.52
CA GLY A 25 -16.73 -22.35 8.66
C GLY A 25 -16.00 -21.99 7.36
N GLY A 26 -16.44 -22.55 6.23
CA GLY A 26 -15.93 -22.22 4.91
C GLY A 26 -16.17 -20.75 4.54
N ALA A 27 -17.38 -20.24 4.78
CA ALA A 27 -17.71 -18.83 4.56
C ALA A 27 -16.89 -17.90 5.46
N PHE A 28 -16.72 -18.24 6.75
CA PHE A 28 -15.91 -17.48 7.69
C PHE A 28 -14.43 -17.44 7.27
N LEU A 29 -13.87 -18.57 6.82
CA LEU A 29 -12.50 -18.64 6.32
C LEU A 29 -12.33 -17.86 5.01
N LEU A 30 -13.30 -17.91 4.09
CA LEU A 30 -13.30 -17.15 2.85
C LEU A 30 -13.43 -15.64 3.09
N LEU A 31 -14.30 -15.23 4.01
CA LEU A 31 -14.46 -13.82 4.42
C LEU A 31 -13.19 -13.31 5.11
N ARG A 32 -12.54 -14.12 5.94
CA ARG A 32 -11.30 -13.78 6.64
C ARG A 32 -10.07 -13.72 5.71
N SER A 33 -10.09 -14.45 4.59
CA SER A 33 -8.95 -14.55 3.66
C SER A 33 -8.93 -13.48 2.57
N ARG A 34 -9.92 -12.58 2.51
CA ARG A 34 -9.91 -11.46 1.55
C ARG A 34 -8.90 -10.40 2.00
N LYS A 35 -7.66 -10.51 1.50
CA LYS A 35 -6.69 -9.41 1.55
C LYS A 35 -7.36 -8.16 0.95
N PRO A 36 -7.31 -7.00 1.63
CA PRO A 36 -7.88 -5.77 1.09
C PRO A 36 -7.34 -5.51 -0.31
N LYS A 37 -8.22 -5.36 -1.30
CA LYS A 37 -7.81 -5.02 -2.66
C LYS A 37 -7.25 -3.60 -2.62
N GLY A 38 -6.01 -3.43 -3.05
CA GLY A 38 -5.33 -2.14 -3.11
C GLY A 38 -6.10 -1.11 -3.93
N CYS A 39 -5.89 0.16 -3.62
CA CYS A 39 -6.55 1.28 -4.33
C CYS A 39 -5.87 1.67 -5.64
N LEU A 40 -4.71 1.11 -5.96
CA LEU A 40 -3.99 1.41 -7.19
C LEU A 40 -4.52 0.60 -8.40
N ASP A 41 -4.43 1.19 -9.60
CA ASP A 41 -4.71 0.55 -10.88
C ASP A 41 -3.45 0.58 -11.77
N PRO A 42 -2.89 -0.58 -12.20
CA PRO A 42 -1.64 -0.62 -12.95
C PRO A 42 -1.75 -0.01 -14.35
N GLU A 43 -2.94 0.00 -14.93
CA GLU A 43 -3.20 0.36 -16.33
C GLU A 43 -3.73 1.79 -16.43
N ASN A 44 -4.65 2.15 -15.53
CA ASN A 44 -5.40 3.40 -15.58
C ASN A 44 -5.00 4.38 -14.47
N PHE A 45 -5.13 5.67 -14.75
CA PHE A 45 -4.97 6.71 -13.74
C PHE A 45 -6.24 6.84 -12.89
N ARG A 46 -6.09 6.77 -11.57
CA ARG A 46 -7.14 7.04 -10.58
C ARG A 46 -6.86 8.36 -9.87
N LYS A 47 -7.93 9.09 -9.52
CA LYS A 47 -7.81 10.39 -8.85
C LYS A 47 -7.92 10.21 -7.34
N PHE A 48 -7.02 10.84 -6.59
CA PHE A 48 -7.00 10.85 -5.13
C PHE A 48 -7.02 12.27 -4.61
N LYS A 49 -7.89 12.56 -3.64
CA LYS A 49 -8.12 13.90 -3.12
C LYS A 49 -7.02 14.30 -2.14
N LEU A 50 -6.41 15.46 -2.31
CA LEU A 50 -5.52 16.07 -1.33
C LEU A 50 -6.34 16.55 -0.13
N VAL A 51 -6.08 15.99 1.04
CA VAL A 51 -6.79 16.34 2.28
C VAL A 51 -5.94 17.15 3.25
N GLU A 52 -4.61 17.09 3.13
CA GLU A 52 -3.70 17.91 3.93
C GLU A 52 -2.43 18.24 3.13
N LYS A 53 -1.97 19.48 3.22
CA LYS A 53 -0.66 19.93 2.75
C LYS A 53 0.08 20.57 3.92
N LYS A 54 1.24 20.03 4.29
CA LYS A 54 2.05 20.51 5.42
C LYS A 54 3.46 20.87 4.94
N GLN A 55 3.87 22.11 5.13
CA GLN A 55 5.24 22.53 4.87
C GLN A 55 6.18 21.90 5.92
N ILE A 56 7.28 21.28 5.46
CA ILE A 56 8.30 20.68 6.34
C ILE A 56 9.54 21.57 6.41
N SER A 57 9.98 22.11 5.28
CA SER A 57 11.14 23.01 5.18
C SER A 57 10.94 24.04 4.06
N HIS A 58 11.90 24.92 3.78
CA HIS A 58 11.77 25.93 2.72
C HIS A 58 11.43 25.36 1.33
N ASN A 59 11.84 24.12 1.04
CA ASN A 59 11.60 23.46 -0.26
C ASN A 59 11.03 22.06 -0.15
N VAL A 60 10.52 21.64 1.01
CA VAL A 60 9.90 20.32 1.19
C VAL A 60 8.51 20.47 1.81
N ALA A 61 7.53 19.79 1.23
CA ALA A 61 6.18 19.69 1.77
C ALA A 61 5.66 18.24 1.71
N ARG A 62 4.80 17.91 2.68
CA ARG A 62 4.07 16.65 2.76
C ARG A 62 2.66 16.86 2.23
N PHE A 63 2.21 15.93 1.39
CA PHE A 63 0.89 15.91 0.78
C PHE A 63 0.19 14.61 1.18
N LYS A 64 -0.93 14.72 1.89
CA LYS A 64 -1.73 13.58 2.34
C LYS A 64 -2.95 13.44 1.44
N PHE A 65 -3.09 12.28 0.80
CA PHE A 65 -4.17 11.98 -0.12
C PHE A 65 -5.10 10.94 0.48
N ALA A 66 -6.41 11.19 0.43
CA ALA A 66 -7.41 10.26 0.91
C ALA A 66 -7.61 9.10 -0.07
N LEU A 67 -7.70 7.89 0.48
CA LEU A 67 -8.18 6.70 -0.21
C LEU A 67 -9.71 6.66 -0.22
N PRO A 68 -10.35 5.77 -1.02
CA PRO A 68 -11.80 5.72 -1.15
C PRO A 68 -12.57 5.51 0.16
N THR A 69 -11.98 4.80 1.13
CA THR A 69 -12.59 4.59 2.45
C THR A 69 -11.53 4.69 3.56
N PRO A 70 -11.91 4.99 4.82
CA PRO A 70 -10.97 5.07 5.95
C PRO A 70 -10.23 3.76 6.27
N THR A 71 -10.73 2.62 5.80
CA THR A 71 -10.14 1.29 6.02
C THR A 71 -9.40 0.75 4.78
N SER A 72 -9.42 1.51 3.68
CA SER A 72 -8.71 1.13 2.46
C SER A 72 -7.20 1.21 2.64
N VAL A 73 -6.47 0.32 1.96
CA VAL A 73 -5.00 0.39 1.83
C VAL A 73 -4.62 0.86 0.43
N LEU A 74 -3.45 1.48 0.29
CA LEU A 74 -2.95 1.86 -1.03
C LEU A 74 -2.68 0.62 -1.88
N GLY A 75 -2.10 -0.43 -1.28
CA GLY A 75 -1.74 -1.67 -1.95
C GLY A 75 -0.55 -1.50 -2.88
N LEU A 76 0.50 -0.83 -2.39
CA LEU A 76 1.76 -0.65 -3.11
C LEU A 76 2.78 -1.69 -2.62
N PRO A 77 3.12 -2.71 -3.43
CA PRO A 77 4.14 -3.68 -3.06
C PRO A 77 5.49 -3.01 -2.77
N ILE A 78 6.27 -3.63 -1.90
CA ILE A 78 7.55 -3.08 -1.42
C ILE A 78 8.53 -2.96 -2.58
N GLY A 79 9.20 -1.81 -2.66
CA GLY A 79 10.18 -1.49 -3.71
C GLY A 79 9.54 -1.14 -5.06
N GLN A 80 8.21 -1.04 -5.10
CA GLN A 80 7.48 -0.46 -6.22
C GLN A 80 7.13 1.01 -5.90
N HIS A 81 6.72 1.75 -6.92
CA HIS A 81 6.36 3.15 -6.83
C HIS A 81 5.06 3.42 -7.61
N ILE A 82 4.54 4.64 -7.48
CA ILE A 82 3.38 5.12 -8.23
C ILE A 82 3.80 6.13 -9.28
N SER A 83 3.10 6.18 -10.41
CA SER A 83 3.23 7.24 -11.42
C SER A 83 2.19 8.32 -11.13
N CYS A 84 2.65 9.52 -10.82
CA CYS A 84 1.79 10.68 -10.62
C CYS A 84 1.76 11.51 -11.90
N ARG A 85 0.58 12.00 -12.25
CA ARG A 85 0.33 12.83 -13.43
C ARG A 85 -0.21 14.18 -13.01
N GLY A 86 0.41 15.23 -13.53
CA GLY A 86 0.10 16.63 -13.25
C GLY A 86 0.33 17.50 -14.47
N GLN A 87 0.38 18.81 -14.23
CA GLN A 87 0.64 19.83 -15.25
C GLN A 87 1.73 20.79 -14.78
N ASP A 88 2.59 21.21 -15.69
CA ASP A 88 3.62 22.21 -15.41
C ASP A 88 3.11 23.65 -15.55
N ALA A 89 4.03 24.62 -15.56
CA ALA A 89 3.72 26.04 -15.64
C ALA A 89 3.12 26.47 -16.99
N THR A 90 3.34 25.70 -18.06
CA THR A 90 2.79 25.97 -19.39
C THR A 90 1.51 25.18 -19.66
N GLY A 91 1.04 24.39 -18.68
CA GLY A 91 -0.14 23.54 -18.78
C GLY A 91 0.14 22.20 -19.47
N GLU A 92 1.39 21.87 -19.78
CA GLU A 92 1.74 20.59 -20.40
C GLU A 92 1.69 19.46 -19.38
N GLU A 93 1.26 18.28 -19.83
CA GLU A 93 1.20 17.10 -18.99
C GLU A 93 2.60 16.63 -18.59
N VAL A 94 2.78 16.35 -17.29
CA VAL A 94 4.00 15.76 -16.74
C VAL A 94 3.66 14.52 -15.93
N ILE A 95 4.37 13.42 -16.20
CA ILE A 95 4.26 12.17 -15.45
C ILE A 95 5.60 11.87 -14.78
N LYS A 96 5.59 11.65 -13.47
CA LYS A 96 6.79 11.31 -12.69
C LYS A 96 6.53 10.21 -11.66
N PRO A 97 7.52 9.32 -11.42
CA PRO A 97 7.42 8.32 -10.38
C PRO A 97 7.61 8.95 -8.99
N TYR A 98 6.85 8.46 -8.01
CA TYR A 98 7.01 8.79 -6.60
C TYR A 98 6.81 7.54 -5.75
N THR A 99 7.55 7.43 -4.65
CA THR A 99 7.33 6.41 -3.64
C THR A 99 6.68 7.06 -2.43
N PRO A 100 5.45 6.66 -2.05
CA PRO A 100 4.82 7.09 -0.82
C PRO A 100 5.65 6.76 0.41
N THR A 101 5.53 7.59 1.43
CA THR A 101 6.18 7.39 2.73
C THR A 101 5.31 6.64 3.74
N THR A 102 4.13 6.20 3.31
CA THR A 102 3.17 5.37 4.06
C THR A 102 3.26 3.90 3.65
N LEU A 103 2.86 3.02 4.55
CA LEU A 103 2.78 1.57 4.34
C LEU A 103 1.31 1.12 4.26
N ASP A 104 1.06 -0.15 3.91
CA ASP A 104 -0.31 -0.70 3.92
C ASP A 104 -0.90 -0.83 5.34
N SER A 105 -0.10 -0.62 6.40
CA SER A 105 -0.60 -0.44 7.77
C SER A 105 -1.25 0.93 7.99
N ASP A 106 -0.96 1.91 7.15
CA ASP A 106 -1.59 3.24 7.20
C ASP A 106 -2.91 3.18 6.42
N LEU A 107 -4.03 3.16 7.14
CA LEU A 107 -5.35 3.00 6.54
C LEU A 107 -5.95 4.35 6.12
N GLY A 108 -6.62 4.34 4.96
CA GLY A 108 -7.45 5.44 4.49
C GLY A 108 -6.72 6.59 3.81
N TYR A 109 -5.40 6.58 3.76
CA TYR A 109 -4.62 7.61 3.08
C TYR A 109 -3.27 7.10 2.57
N PHE A 110 -2.61 7.92 1.75
CA PHE A 110 -1.17 7.80 1.52
C PHE A 110 -0.53 9.18 1.54
N GLU A 111 0.77 9.23 1.84
CA GLU A 111 1.51 10.49 1.88
C GLU A 111 2.66 10.53 0.87
N LEU A 112 2.83 11.67 0.25
CA LEU A 112 4.00 11.99 -0.55
C LEU A 112 4.79 13.12 0.11
N VAL A 113 6.09 12.91 0.31
CA VAL A 113 7.02 13.97 0.72
C VAL A 113 7.76 14.45 -0.52
N ILE A 114 7.48 15.69 -0.92
CA ILE A 114 7.95 16.26 -2.17
C ILE A 114 8.94 17.38 -1.90
N LYS A 115 10.16 17.20 -2.42
CA LYS A 115 11.11 18.31 -2.55
C LYS A 115 10.77 19.12 -3.82
N MET A 116 10.45 20.39 -3.62
CA MET A 116 10.06 21.34 -4.66
C MET A 116 11.32 21.98 -5.25
N TYR A 117 11.58 21.70 -6.53
CA TYR A 117 12.64 22.33 -7.29
C TYR A 117 12.08 23.56 -8.04
N PRO A 118 12.75 24.71 -8.04
CA PRO A 118 12.24 25.94 -8.66
C PRO A 118 11.78 25.74 -10.12
N GLN A 119 12.61 25.08 -10.91
CA GLN A 119 12.38 24.78 -12.34
C GLN A 119 11.81 23.36 -12.59
N GLY A 120 11.36 22.68 -11.54
CA GLY A 120 10.82 21.33 -11.67
C GLY A 120 9.39 21.35 -12.23
N ARG A 121 9.16 20.77 -13.42
CA ARG A 121 7.83 20.66 -14.05
C ARG A 121 6.77 20.07 -13.11
N MET A 122 7.04 18.91 -12.51
CA MET A 122 6.13 18.30 -11.53
C MET A 122 6.16 19.04 -10.18
N SER A 123 7.28 19.68 -9.82
CA SER A 123 7.33 20.52 -8.61
C SER A 123 6.40 21.73 -8.73
N HIS A 124 6.23 22.29 -9.92
CA HIS A 124 5.22 23.32 -10.19
C HIS A 124 3.82 22.79 -9.88
N HIS A 125 3.46 21.62 -10.40
CA HIS A 125 2.15 21.00 -10.11
C HIS A 125 1.85 20.91 -8.61
N PHE A 126 2.81 20.42 -7.81
CA PHE A 126 2.64 20.30 -6.36
C PHE A 126 2.64 21.65 -5.62
N ARG A 127 3.32 22.67 -6.14
CA ARG A 127 3.27 24.03 -5.59
C ARG A 127 1.85 24.60 -5.69
N GLU A 128 1.25 24.48 -6.87
CA GLU A 128 -0.09 25.03 -7.16
C GLU A 128 -1.24 24.25 -6.51
N MET A 129 -1.03 22.97 -6.21
CA MET A 129 -2.07 22.12 -5.63
C MET A 129 -2.52 22.60 -4.24
N LYS A 130 -3.84 22.69 -4.06
CA LYS A 130 -4.55 23.09 -2.83
C LYS A 130 -5.33 21.93 -2.24
N VAL A 131 -5.56 21.98 -0.93
CA VAL A 131 -6.42 20.99 -0.26
C VAL A 131 -7.80 21.03 -0.92
N GLY A 132 -8.33 19.86 -1.28
CA GLY A 132 -9.53 19.72 -2.10
C GLY A 132 -9.26 19.22 -3.52
N ASP A 133 -8.07 19.52 -4.06
CA ASP A 133 -7.68 19.10 -5.42
C ASP A 133 -7.42 17.60 -5.51
N TYR A 134 -7.26 17.12 -6.74
CA TYR A 134 -7.05 15.70 -7.03
C TYR A 134 -5.76 15.43 -7.77
N LEU A 135 -4.97 14.47 -7.28
CA LEU A 135 -3.80 13.95 -7.99
C LEU A 135 -4.19 12.71 -8.78
N SER A 136 -3.81 12.66 -10.06
CA SER A 136 -3.97 11.46 -10.90
C SER A 136 -2.79 10.50 -10.67
N VAL A 137 -3.08 9.27 -10.24
CA VAL A 137 -2.08 8.27 -9.85
C VAL A 137 -2.34 6.94 -10.57
N LYS A 138 -1.29 6.33 -11.10
CA LYS A 138 -1.30 4.99 -11.71
C LYS A 138 -0.25 4.11 -11.05
N GLY A 139 -0.55 2.83 -10.80
CA GLY A 139 0.39 1.91 -10.19
C GLY A 139 -0.24 0.60 -9.72
N PRO A 140 0.54 -0.27 -9.07
CA PRO A 140 1.94 -0.08 -8.76
C PRO A 140 2.84 -0.26 -10.00
N LYS A 141 4.05 0.33 -9.97
CA LYS A 141 5.06 0.27 -11.03
C LYS A 141 6.42 -0.08 -10.45
N GLY A 142 7.27 -0.72 -11.25
CA GLY A 142 8.62 -1.12 -10.86
C GLY A 142 8.84 -2.62 -11.05
N ARG A 143 10.10 -2.98 -11.27
CA ARG A 143 10.51 -4.38 -11.49
C ARG A 143 10.97 -5.06 -10.22
N PHE A 144 11.27 -4.29 -9.18
CA PHE A 144 11.75 -4.83 -7.92
C PHE A 144 10.62 -5.61 -7.23
N LYS A 145 10.90 -6.86 -6.92
CA LYS A 145 10.07 -7.75 -6.13
C LYS A 145 11.01 -8.49 -5.19
N TYR A 146 10.79 -8.33 -3.89
CA TYR A 146 11.54 -9.04 -2.88
C TYR A 146 10.68 -10.15 -2.30
N HIS A 147 11.29 -11.32 -2.10
CA HIS A 147 10.72 -12.41 -1.32
C HIS A 147 11.50 -12.54 -0.03
N VAL A 148 10.79 -12.75 1.09
CA VAL A 148 11.40 -12.92 2.40
C VAL A 148 12.47 -14.02 2.33
N GLY A 149 13.69 -13.71 2.79
CA GLY A 149 14.83 -14.63 2.77
C GLY A 149 15.62 -14.68 1.46
N GLN A 150 15.24 -13.92 0.42
CA GLN A 150 15.94 -13.91 -0.87
C GLN A 150 17.38 -13.37 -0.78
N VAL A 151 17.64 -12.45 0.16
CA VAL A 151 18.99 -11.94 0.45
C VAL A 151 19.26 -11.91 1.94
N ARG A 152 20.53 -12.03 2.30
CA ARG A 152 21.00 -12.03 3.70
C ARG A 152 21.14 -10.63 4.32
N ALA A 153 21.26 -9.60 3.50
CA ALA A 153 21.48 -8.22 3.91
C ALA A 153 21.10 -7.28 2.76
N PHE A 154 20.74 -6.04 3.11
CA PHE A 154 20.50 -4.97 2.15
C PHE A 154 21.55 -3.87 2.31
N GLY A 155 22.25 -3.54 1.22
CA GLY A 155 23.03 -2.32 1.12
C GLY A 155 22.17 -1.23 0.46
N MET A 156 21.89 -0.15 1.18
CA MET A 156 21.10 0.96 0.67
C MET A 156 21.94 2.23 0.62
N LEU A 157 22.05 2.83 -0.57
CA LEU A 157 22.68 4.13 -0.77
C LEU A 157 21.62 5.10 -1.30
N ALA A 158 21.45 6.23 -0.61
CA ALA A 158 20.46 7.22 -0.98
C ALA A 158 21.02 8.65 -0.87
N GLY A 159 20.56 9.51 -1.77
CA GLY A 159 20.84 10.94 -1.76
C GLY A 159 19.59 11.75 -2.06
N GLY A 160 19.35 12.81 -1.30
CA GLY A 160 18.19 13.70 -1.48
C GLY A 160 16.84 12.96 -1.41
N SER A 161 15.97 13.17 -2.40
CA SER A 161 14.66 12.51 -2.46
C SER A 161 14.74 11.01 -2.76
N GLY A 162 15.91 10.48 -3.12
CA GLY A 162 16.13 9.04 -3.33
C GLY A 162 16.04 8.20 -2.05
N ILE A 163 15.85 8.82 -0.89
CA ILE A 163 15.66 8.13 0.39
C ILE A 163 14.26 7.48 0.52
N THR A 164 13.24 7.98 -0.18
CA THR A 164 11.86 7.48 -0.05
C THR A 164 11.67 6.01 -0.46
N PRO A 165 12.26 5.49 -1.56
CA PRO A 165 12.21 4.05 -1.83
C PRO A 165 12.94 3.21 -0.78
N MET A 166 14.03 3.72 -0.19
CA MET A 166 14.76 3.00 0.87
C MET A 166 13.93 2.94 2.16
N PHE A 167 13.28 4.04 2.51
CA PHE A 167 12.36 4.13 3.66
C PHE A 167 11.26 3.05 3.59
N GLN A 168 10.63 2.86 2.44
CA GLN A 168 9.59 1.84 2.27
C GLN A 168 10.12 0.41 2.53
N VAL A 169 11.36 0.12 2.16
CA VAL A 169 11.99 -1.20 2.38
C VAL A 169 12.35 -1.39 3.85
N THR A 170 12.89 -0.37 4.52
CA THR A 170 13.33 -0.46 5.92
C THR A 170 12.17 -0.62 6.90
N PHE A 171 11.08 0.13 6.70
CA PHE A 171 9.97 0.19 7.65
C PHE A 171 8.89 -0.86 7.41
N ASN A 172 9.02 -1.68 6.35
CA ASN A 172 8.12 -2.80 6.19
C ASN A 172 8.43 -3.88 7.24
N PRO A 173 7.46 -4.29 8.08
CA PRO A 173 7.71 -5.22 9.19
C PRO A 173 8.24 -6.59 8.73
N GLU A 174 7.87 -7.06 7.54
CA GLU A 174 8.36 -8.34 7.00
C GLU A 174 9.85 -8.26 6.61
N LEU A 175 10.33 -7.10 6.14
CA LEU A 175 11.74 -6.90 5.84
C LEU A 175 12.56 -6.42 7.04
N TYR A 176 11.94 -5.70 7.98
CA TYR A 176 12.62 -5.23 9.18
C TYR A 176 13.22 -6.39 9.97
N ILE A 177 12.51 -7.50 10.10
CA ILE A 177 13.01 -8.72 10.74
C ILE A 177 14.23 -9.29 9.99
N ALA A 178 14.20 -9.29 8.66
CA ALA A 178 15.31 -9.76 7.84
C ALA A 178 16.54 -8.85 7.95
N ILE A 179 16.34 -7.53 8.06
CA ILE A 179 17.40 -6.54 8.27
C ILE A 179 18.00 -6.68 9.68
N ASP A 180 17.17 -6.77 10.73
CA ASP A 180 17.62 -6.89 12.12
C ASP A 180 18.42 -8.18 12.38
N HIS A 181 17.98 -9.31 11.82
CA HIS A 181 18.74 -10.57 11.88
C HIS A 181 20.12 -10.46 11.23
N ALA A 182 20.25 -9.68 10.15
CA ALA A 182 21.53 -9.44 9.48
C ALA A 182 22.45 -8.54 10.31
N THR A 183 21.91 -7.47 10.90
CA THR A 183 22.66 -6.49 11.68
C THR A 183 23.18 -7.09 13.00
N LYS A 184 22.36 -7.86 13.72
CA LYS A 184 22.78 -8.53 14.96
C LYS A 184 23.95 -9.50 14.76
N ARG A 185 24.01 -10.16 13.60
CA ARG A 185 25.07 -11.13 13.26
C ARG A 185 26.34 -10.48 12.69
N PHE A 186 26.25 -9.23 12.22
CA PHE A 186 27.40 -8.44 11.75
C PHE A 186 28.09 -7.73 12.92
N ILE A 187 27.33 -7.30 13.94
CA ILE A 187 27.88 -6.69 15.16
C ILE A 187 28.44 -7.75 16.13
N SER A 188 27.99 -9.01 16.04
CA SER A 188 28.48 -10.12 16.86
C SER A 188 29.70 -10.86 16.28
N LYS A 189 30.43 -10.26 15.33
CA LYS A 189 31.67 -10.77 14.76
C LYS A 189 32.74 -9.71 14.85
#